data_AF-A0AAN4YZ56-F1
#
_entry.id   AF-A0AAN4YZ56-F1
#
_cell.length_a   1.000
_cell.length_b   1.000
_cell.length_c   1.000
_cell.angle_alpha   90.00
_cell.angle_beta   90.00
_cell.angle_gamma   90.00
#
_symmetry.space_group_name_H-M   'P 1'
#
loop_
_entity.id
_entity.type
_entity.pdbx_description
1 polymer ?
#
loop_
_entity_poly.entity_id
_entity_poly.type
_entity_poly.pdbx_seq_one_letter_code
_entity_poly.pdbx_strand_id
1 'polypeptide(L)'
;MVGSQYEFMPTMLLGPAYNCSAVMPPGQAWADKYGVRQLPFGIYSMVFGIITEILYIPCMIGLGKDLRSSCIKIMFFLSLLDMVAIMANCVIFGYLLIQGAVFCSNPFLTTAVGIAGYGMWCTASACCLVLALNRLFEMLNLSKYFTVRFQVIFNSELQSMFFSPFIPGHGTDEYVNYPHTVHNIVVASCSCLLYMMLCMVLVVK
;
A
#
# COMPACT_ATOMS: atom_id res chain seq x y z
N MET A 1 26.40 0.07 -8.40
CA MET A 1 25.13 0.49 -9.01
C MET A 1 24.21 1.00 -7.90
N VAL A 2 24.53 2.17 -7.31
CA VAL A 2 23.85 2.71 -6.10
C VAL A 2 22.66 3.63 -6.46
N GLY A 3 22.48 3.95 -7.75
CA GLY A 3 21.48 4.93 -8.21
C GLY A 3 20.03 4.43 -8.16
N SER A 4 19.79 3.14 -8.44
CA SER A 4 18.42 2.59 -8.55
C SER A 4 17.63 2.60 -7.23
N GLN A 5 18.32 2.66 -6.08
CA GLN A 5 17.70 2.65 -4.76
C GLN A 5 17.04 4.00 -4.38
N TYR A 6 17.40 5.07 -5.08
CA TYR A 6 16.90 6.44 -4.86
C TYR A 6 16.20 7.04 -6.09
N GLU A 7 16.20 6.33 -7.22
CA GLU A 7 15.56 6.79 -8.46
C GLU A 7 14.04 6.64 -8.42
N PHE A 8 13.36 7.63 -9.01
CA PHE A 8 11.90 7.62 -9.11
C PHE A 8 11.42 6.47 -9.99
N MET A 9 10.24 5.95 -9.70
CA MET A 9 9.69 4.77 -10.37
C MET A 9 9.69 4.86 -11.92
N PRO A 10 9.26 5.97 -12.56
CA PRO A 10 9.26 6.04 -14.02
C PRO A 10 10.66 5.91 -14.60
N THR A 11 11.65 6.53 -13.94
CA THR A 11 13.06 6.48 -14.35
C THR A 11 13.69 5.12 -14.13
N MET A 12 13.33 4.43 -13.04
CA MET A 12 13.81 3.07 -12.74
C MET A 12 13.30 2.06 -13.78
N LEU A 13 12.01 2.13 -14.12
CA LEU A 13 11.38 1.22 -15.10
C LEU A 13 11.87 1.42 -16.53
N LEU A 14 12.35 2.62 -16.86
CA LEU A 14 12.99 2.93 -18.15
C LEU A 14 14.48 2.55 -18.18
N GLY A 15 15.04 2.15 -17.04
CA GLY A 15 16.43 1.74 -16.93
C GLY A 15 16.73 0.44 -17.68
N PRO A 16 18.00 0.21 -18.05
CA PRO A 16 18.42 -0.99 -18.78
C PRO A 16 18.13 -2.28 -17.98
N ALA A 17 18.06 -2.19 -16.64
CA ALA A 17 17.74 -3.29 -15.76
C ALA A 17 16.32 -3.84 -15.98
N TYR A 18 15.33 -3.01 -16.33
CA TYR A 18 13.93 -3.41 -16.53
C TYR A 18 13.59 -3.72 -18.01
N ASN A 19 14.60 -3.80 -18.88
CA ASN A 19 14.40 -4.13 -20.30
C ASN A 19 14.18 -5.64 -20.51
N CYS A 20 12.92 -6.07 -20.42
CA CYS A 20 12.52 -7.46 -20.65
C CYS A 20 12.90 -7.99 -22.04
N SER A 21 12.88 -7.15 -23.07
CA SER A 21 13.18 -7.54 -24.45
C SER A 21 14.66 -7.88 -24.69
N ALA A 22 15.54 -7.59 -23.73
CA ALA A 22 16.96 -7.93 -23.82
C ALA A 22 17.23 -9.44 -23.76
N VAL A 23 16.33 -10.22 -23.14
CA VAL A 23 16.49 -11.68 -22.98
C VAL A 23 15.45 -12.47 -23.80
N MET A 24 14.17 -12.09 -23.73
CA MET A 24 13.08 -12.73 -24.49
C MET A 24 11.82 -11.84 -24.51
N PRO A 25 10.89 -11.98 -25.48
CA PRO A 25 9.70 -11.14 -25.54
C PRO A 25 8.86 -11.23 -24.25
N PRO A 26 8.24 -10.12 -23.80
CA PRO A 26 7.34 -10.11 -22.65
C PRO A 26 6.18 -11.08 -22.82
N GLY A 27 5.80 -11.79 -21.75
CA GLY A 27 4.70 -12.76 -21.77
C GLY A 27 4.90 -13.91 -20.78
N GLN A 28 4.01 -14.91 -20.84
CA GLN A 28 4.00 -16.01 -19.85
C GLN A 28 5.28 -16.86 -19.81
N ALA A 29 6.06 -16.88 -20.90
CA ALA A 29 7.35 -17.56 -20.93
C ALA A 29 8.32 -17.08 -19.83
N TRP A 30 8.21 -15.80 -19.43
CA TRP A 30 8.96 -15.25 -18.29
C TRP A 30 8.52 -15.85 -16.95
N ALA A 31 7.21 -16.00 -16.74
CA ALA A 31 6.65 -16.61 -15.53
C ALA A 31 7.01 -18.09 -15.43
N ASP A 32 7.00 -18.83 -16.53
CA ASP A 32 7.34 -20.26 -16.52
C ASP A 32 8.83 -20.53 -16.28
N LYS A 33 9.71 -19.62 -16.71
CA LYS A 33 11.17 -19.79 -16.59
C LYS A 33 11.75 -19.25 -15.28
N TYR A 34 11.27 -18.10 -14.82
CA TYR A 34 11.83 -17.40 -13.66
C TYR A 34 10.85 -17.25 -12.49
N GLY A 35 9.57 -17.51 -12.72
CA GLY A 35 8.53 -17.43 -11.70
C GLY A 35 8.44 -18.67 -10.83
N VAL A 36 8.10 -18.48 -9.56
CA VAL A 36 7.78 -19.56 -8.63
C VAL A 36 6.28 -19.49 -8.31
N ARG A 37 5.54 -20.53 -8.70
CA ARG A 37 4.10 -20.59 -8.44
C ARG A 37 3.83 -20.94 -6.97
N GLN A 38 3.18 -20.05 -6.24
CA GLN A 38 2.82 -20.24 -4.83
C GLN A 38 1.32 -20.50 -4.69
N LEU A 39 0.87 -21.62 -5.25
CA LEU A 39 -0.55 -21.95 -5.38
C LEU A 39 -1.34 -21.91 -4.05
N PRO A 40 -0.85 -22.48 -2.92
CA PRO A 40 -1.59 -22.44 -1.67
C PRO A 40 -1.78 -21.02 -1.14
N PHE A 41 -0.73 -20.20 -1.23
CA PHE A 41 -0.75 -18.82 -0.74
C PHE A 41 -1.60 -17.91 -1.62
N GLY A 42 -1.53 -18.09 -2.95
CA GLY A 42 -2.36 -17.36 -3.91
C GLY A 42 -3.85 -17.64 -3.74
N ILE A 43 -4.25 -18.91 -3.61
CA ILE A 43 -5.65 -19.29 -3.36
C ILE A 43 -6.14 -18.72 -2.03
N TYR A 44 -5.34 -18.88 -0.96
CA TYR A 44 -5.66 -18.30 0.34
C TYR A 44 -5.88 -16.79 0.25
N SER A 45 -4.96 -16.07 -0.38
CA SER A 45 -5.02 -14.61 -0.53
C SER A 45 -6.26 -14.17 -1.32
N MET A 46 -6.59 -14.85 -2.42
CA MET A 46 -7.79 -14.55 -3.21
C MET A 46 -9.09 -14.79 -2.43
N VAL A 47 -9.22 -15.96 -1.78
CA VAL A 47 -10.43 -16.30 -1.03
C VAL A 47 -10.61 -15.35 0.15
N PHE A 48 -9.54 -15.09 0.90
CA PHE A 48 -9.57 -14.12 1.99
C PHE A 48 -9.97 -12.73 1.50
N GLY A 49 -9.33 -12.23 0.43
CA GLY A 49 -9.63 -10.93 -0.16
C GLY A 49 -11.09 -10.78 -0.58
N ILE A 50 -11.65 -11.76 -1.30
CA ILE A 50 -13.06 -11.71 -1.74
C ILE A 50 -14.02 -11.69 -0.55
N ILE A 51 -13.75 -12.48 0.49
CA ILE A 51 -14.58 -12.49 1.70
C ILE A 51 -14.50 -11.13 2.40
N THR A 52 -13.31 -10.58 2.59
CA THR A 52 -13.12 -9.28 3.25
C THR A 52 -13.76 -8.14 2.46
N GLU A 53 -13.69 -8.17 1.12
CA GLU A 53 -14.34 -7.19 0.23
C GLU A 53 -15.85 -7.16 0.45
N ILE A 54 -16.49 -8.35 0.50
CA ILE A 54 -17.94 -8.47 0.75
C ILE A 54 -18.30 -7.94 2.13
N LEU A 55 -17.48 -8.23 3.15
CA LEU A 55 -17.70 -7.79 4.52
C LEU A 55 -17.50 -6.28 4.71
N TYR A 56 -16.67 -5.63 3.90
CA TYR A 56 -16.43 -4.19 3.99
C TYR A 56 -17.60 -3.35 3.45
N ILE A 57 -18.33 -3.84 2.45
CA ILE A 57 -19.47 -3.13 1.85
C ILE A 57 -20.53 -2.69 2.89
N PRO A 58 -21.05 -3.56 3.78
CA PRO A 58 -22.02 -3.13 4.79
C PRO A 58 -21.43 -2.13 5.79
N CYS A 59 -20.14 -2.24 6.13
CA CYS A 59 -19.45 -1.27 6.97
C CYS A 59 -19.42 0.12 6.31
N MET A 60 -19.10 0.20 5.02
CA MET A 60 -19.14 1.46 4.27
C MET A 60 -20.54 2.06 4.22
N ILE A 61 -21.58 1.25 3.97
CA ILE A 61 -22.97 1.73 3.95
C ILE A 61 -23.37 2.27 5.33
N GLY A 62 -22.96 1.61 6.42
CA GLY A 62 -23.21 2.07 7.78
C GLY A 62 -22.55 3.41 8.08
N LEU A 63 -21.26 3.54 7.76
CA LEU A 63 -20.48 4.77 7.93
C LEU A 63 -21.03 5.93 7.09
N GLY A 64 -21.47 5.64 5.85
CA GLY A 64 -22.01 6.63 4.93
C GLY A 64 -23.35 7.23 5.37
N LYS A 65 -24.10 6.54 6.23
CA LYS A 65 -25.40 7.03 6.74
C LYS A 65 -25.26 8.13 7.79
N ASP A 66 -24.14 8.20 8.52
CA ASP A 66 -23.93 9.17 9.59
C ASP A 66 -22.57 9.87 9.48
N LEU A 67 -22.44 10.79 8.51
CA LEU A 67 -21.21 11.55 8.28
C LEU A 67 -21.11 12.83 9.13
N ARG A 68 -21.70 12.83 10.34
CA ARG A 68 -21.82 14.06 11.16
C ARG A 68 -20.50 14.50 11.79
N SER A 69 -19.66 13.57 12.24
CA SER A 69 -18.36 13.85 12.85
C SER A 69 -17.22 13.78 11.83
N SER A 70 -16.20 14.62 11.99
CA SER A 70 -14.94 14.54 11.22
C SER A 70 -14.30 13.15 11.30
N CYS A 71 -14.43 12.47 12.44
CA CYS A 71 -13.94 11.10 12.65
C CYS A 71 -14.62 10.11 11.69
N ILE A 72 -15.95 10.17 11.56
CA ILE A 72 -16.70 9.25 10.69
C ILE A 72 -16.42 9.53 9.21
N LYS A 73 -16.19 10.81 8.83
CA LYS A 73 -15.74 11.15 7.48
C LYS A 73 -14.37 10.55 7.13
N ILE A 74 -13.42 10.60 8.07
CA ILE A 74 -12.10 9.98 7.92
C ILE A 74 -12.23 8.46 7.82
N MET A 75 -13.02 7.83 8.70
CA MET A 75 -13.25 6.39 8.67
C MET A 75 -13.94 5.93 7.38
N PHE A 76 -14.88 6.71 6.85
CA PHE A 76 -15.52 6.43 5.56
C PHE A 76 -14.51 6.50 4.41
N PHE A 77 -13.65 7.51 4.37
CA PHE A 77 -12.59 7.60 3.36
C PHE A 77 -11.57 6.45 3.47
N LEU A 78 -11.16 6.11 4.69
CA LEU A 78 -10.29 4.96 4.95
C LEU A 78 -10.93 3.66 4.43
N SER A 79 -12.24 3.48 4.65
CA SER A 79 -12.94 2.30 4.15
C SER A 79 -13.02 2.21 2.63
N LEU A 80 -13.03 3.34 1.92
CA LEU A 80 -12.92 3.35 0.45
C LEU A 80 -11.53 2.94 -0.01
N LEU A 81 -10.47 3.41 0.67
CA LEU A 81 -9.09 3.03 0.36
C LEU A 81 -8.88 1.53 0.59
N ASP A 82 -9.43 0.98 1.67
CA ASP A 82 -9.30 -0.44 2.01
C ASP A 82 -9.91 -1.35 0.94
N MET A 83 -11.04 -0.98 0.33
CA MET A 83 -11.64 -1.74 -0.80
C MET A 83 -10.70 -1.82 -1.99
N VAL A 84 -10.12 -0.67 -2.38
CA VAL A 84 -9.16 -0.64 -3.49
C VAL A 84 -7.89 -1.43 -3.10
N ALA A 85 -7.48 -1.38 -1.82
CA ALA A 85 -6.30 -2.05 -1.31
C ALA A 85 -6.46 -3.56 -1.28
N ILE A 86 -7.61 -4.07 -0.84
CA ILE A 86 -7.92 -5.50 -0.82
C ILE A 86 -7.99 -6.03 -2.26
N MET A 87 -8.61 -5.28 -3.17
CA MET A 87 -8.63 -5.64 -4.59
C MET A 87 -7.21 -5.79 -5.17
N ALA A 88 -6.34 -4.81 -4.97
CA ALA A 88 -4.98 -4.84 -5.50
C ALA A 88 -4.08 -5.88 -4.80
N ASN A 89 -4.07 -5.89 -3.46
CA ASN A 89 -3.10 -6.65 -2.66
C ASN A 89 -3.54 -8.08 -2.32
N CYS A 90 -4.83 -8.41 -2.43
CA CYS A 90 -5.32 -9.76 -2.14
C CYS A 90 -5.84 -10.44 -3.40
N VAL A 91 -6.74 -9.80 -4.14
CA VAL A 91 -7.38 -10.43 -5.30
C VAL A 91 -6.42 -10.49 -6.49
N ILE A 92 -5.92 -9.33 -6.95
CA ILE A 92 -5.04 -9.27 -8.12
C ILE A 92 -3.67 -9.86 -7.78
N PHE A 93 -3.10 -9.53 -6.62
CA PHE A 93 -1.84 -10.13 -6.18
C PHE A 93 -1.94 -11.66 -5.98
N GLY A 94 -3.03 -12.15 -5.41
CA GLY A 94 -3.29 -13.59 -5.29
C GLY A 94 -3.34 -14.29 -6.65
N TYR A 95 -3.95 -13.67 -7.66
CA TYR A 95 -3.91 -14.15 -9.04
C TYR A 95 -2.48 -14.17 -9.61
N LEU A 96 -1.69 -13.12 -9.40
CA LEU A 96 -0.29 -13.06 -9.83
C LEU A 96 0.56 -14.16 -9.18
N LEU A 97 0.31 -14.49 -7.91
CA LEU A 97 0.99 -15.57 -7.19
C LEU A 97 0.68 -16.97 -7.75
N ILE A 98 -0.57 -17.20 -8.17
CA ILE A 98 -0.99 -18.47 -8.80
C ILE A 98 -0.26 -18.66 -10.14
N GLN A 99 -0.12 -17.58 -10.91
CA GLN A 99 0.63 -17.62 -12.17
C GLN A 99 2.15 -17.69 -11.98
N GLY A 100 2.67 -17.34 -10.81
CA GLY A 100 4.10 -17.11 -10.62
C GLY A 100 4.59 -15.91 -11.44
N ALA A 101 3.76 -14.87 -11.56
CA ALA A 101 4.05 -13.74 -12.42
C ALA A 101 5.29 -12.97 -11.94
N VAL A 102 6.26 -12.82 -12.84
CA VAL A 102 7.41 -11.90 -12.69
C VAL A 102 7.11 -10.58 -13.40
N PHE A 103 7.90 -9.53 -13.14
CA PHE A 103 7.73 -8.21 -13.76
C PHE A 103 7.55 -8.29 -15.29
N CYS A 104 8.38 -9.07 -15.97
CA CYS A 104 8.35 -9.22 -17.43
C CYS A 104 7.22 -10.10 -17.98
N SER A 105 6.41 -10.74 -17.13
CA SER A 105 5.25 -11.53 -17.57
C SER A 105 4.13 -10.63 -18.07
N ASN A 106 3.79 -9.61 -17.28
CA ASN A 106 2.87 -8.55 -17.66
C ASN A 106 3.32 -7.24 -16.99
N PRO A 107 4.22 -6.47 -17.65
CA PRO A 107 4.83 -5.30 -17.03
C PRO A 107 3.81 -4.23 -16.69
N PHE A 108 2.74 -4.08 -17.48
CA PHE A 108 1.69 -3.12 -17.19
C PHE A 108 0.91 -3.48 -15.92
N LEU A 109 0.41 -4.72 -15.84
CA LEU A 109 -0.38 -5.18 -14.70
C LEU A 109 0.44 -5.21 -13.41
N THR A 110 1.63 -5.81 -13.45
CA THR A 110 2.52 -5.86 -12.29
C THR A 110 2.90 -4.45 -11.84
N THR A 111 3.15 -3.54 -12.78
CA THR A 111 3.47 -2.15 -12.43
C THR A 111 2.30 -1.44 -11.76
N ALA A 112 1.10 -1.53 -12.36
CA ALA A 112 -0.10 -0.89 -11.84
C ALA A 112 -0.44 -1.37 -10.42
N VAL A 113 -0.34 -2.68 -10.16
CA VAL A 113 -0.59 -3.26 -8.84
C VAL A 113 0.45 -2.79 -7.81
N GLY A 114 1.74 -2.74 -8.18
CA GLY A 114 2.81 -2.26 -7.30
C GLY A 114 2.68 -0.79 -6.92
N ILE A 115 2.18 0.06 -7.83
CA ILE A 115 1.86 1.47 -7.56
C ILE A 115 0.66 1.58 -6.64
N ALA A 116 -0.43 0.90 -7.00
CA ALA A 116 -1.67 0.95 -6.25
C ALA A 116 -1.47 0.47 -4.81
N GLY A 117 -0.84 -0.70 -4.62
CA GLY A 117 -0.55 -1.26 -3.31
C GLY A 117 0.29 -0.32 -2.43
N TYR A 118 1.33 0.29 -2.99
CA TYR A 118 2.18 1.24 -2.28
C TYR A 118 1.45 2.53 -1.90
N GLY A 119 0.81 3.18 -2.89
CA GLY A 119 0.11 4.44 -2.68
C GLY A 119 -0.99 4.31 -1.64
N MET A 120 -1.70 3.18 -1.64
CA MET A 120 -2.73 2.90 -0.64
C MET A 120 -2.15 2.62 0.74
N TRP A 121 -1.03 1.91 0.86
CA TRP A 121 -0.35 1.67 2.14
C TRP A 121 0.02 2.99 2.83
N CYS A 122 0.66 3.90 2.09
CA CYS A 122 1.03 5.21 2.62
C CYS A 122 -0.18 6.07 2.97
N THR A 123 -1.19 6.10 2.09
CA THR A 123 -2.39 6.90 2.31
C THR A 123 -3.21 6.39 3.50
N ALA A 124 -3.40 5.08 3.62
CA ALA A 124 -4.09 4.46 4.75
C ALA A 124 -3.35 4.72 6.07
N SER A 125 -2.03 4.57 6.09
CA SER A 125 -1.18 4.86 7.26
C SER A 125 -1.32 6.32 7.72
N ALA A 126 -1.27 7.27 6.77
CA ALA A 126 -1.47 8.68 7.07
C ALA A 126 -2.89 8.96 7.61
N CYS A 127 -3.92 8.35 7.03
CA CYS A 127 -5.30 8.47 7.50
C CYS A 127 -5.46 7.95 8.94
N CYS A 128 -4.82 6.82 9.29
CA CYS A 128 -4.83 6.29 10.65
C CYS A 128 -4.18 7.25 11.67
N LEU A 129 -3.06 7.88 11.31
CA LEU A 129 -2.42 8.89 12.17
C LEU A 129 -3.32 10.13 12.35
N VAL A 130 -3.92 10.63 11.26
CA VAL A 130 -4.86 11.75 11.30
C VAL A 130 -6.08 11.42 12.15
N LEU A 131 -6.61 10.19 12.07
CA LEU A 131 -7.71 9.71 12.89
C LEU A 131 -7.35 9.68 14.38
N ALA A 132 -6.16 9.16 14.72
CA ALA A 132 -5.67 9.11 16.11
C ALA A 132 -5.48 10.52 16.68
N LEU A 133 -4.91 11.44 15.90
CA LEU A 133 -4.80 12.86 16.25
C LEU A 133 -6.17 13.49 16.45
N ASN A 134 -7.12 13.27 15.53
CA ASN A 134 -8.47 13.80 15.64
C ASN A 134 -9.12 13.41 16.97
N ARG A 135 -8.99 12.14 17.36
CA ARG A 135 -9.53 11.63 18.62
C ARG A 135 -8.82 12.23 19.84
N LEU A 136 -7.52 12.43 19.78
CA LEU A 136 -6.74 13.05 20.86
C LEU A 136 -7.16 14.51 21.08
N PHE A 137 -7.31 15.29 20.01
CA PHE A 137 -7.72 16.69 20.10
C PHE A 137 -9.16 16.86 20.60
N GLU A 138 -10.06 15.95 20.21
CA GLU A 138 -11.42 15.88 20.73
C GLU A 138 -11.41 15.60 22.24
N MET A 139 -10.64 14.60 22.68
CA MET A 139 -10.48 14.28 24.11
C MET A 139 -9.85 15.43 24.90
N LEU A 140 -8.98 16.25 24.31
CA LEU A 140 -8.37 17.39 24.99
C LEU A 140 -9.21 18.68 24.94
N ASN A 141 -10.43 18.65 24.35
CA ASN A 141 -11.25 19.83 24.07
C ASN A 141 -10.53 20.90 23.21
N LEU A 142 -9.53 20.48 22.42
CA LEU A 142 -8.76 21.32 21.51
C LEU A 142 -9.27 21.25 20.06
N SER A 143 -10.50 20.75 19.86
CA SER A 143 -11.11 20.55 18.55
C SER A 143 -11.13 21.80 17.66
N LYS A 144 -11.13 23.00 18.26
CA LYS A 144 -11.03 24.29 17.54
C LYS A 144 -9.71 24.49 16.78
N TYR A 145 -8.62 23.88 17.25
CA TYR A 145 -7.29 23.98 16.63
C TYR A 145 -7.07 22.93 15.54
N PHE A 146 -7.92 21.90 15.49
CA PHE A 146 -7.77 20.78 14.58
C PHE A 146 -8.79 20.87 13.45
N THR A 147 -8.50 21.73 12.47
CA THR A 147 -9.25 21.74 11.20
C THR A 147 -8.48 20.92 10.18
N VAL A 148 -8.76 19.61 10.09
CA VAL A 148 -8.19 18.76 9.04
C VAL A 148 -8.77 19.18 7.70
N ARG A 149 -8.01 19.96 6.93
CA ARG A 149 -8.24 20.07 5.50
C ARG A 149 -7.47 18.92 4.85
N PHE A 150 -8.21 17.93 4.37
CA PHE A 150 -7.68 16.84 3.56
C PHE A 150 -7.06 17.45 2.29
N GLN A 151 -5.76 17.73 2.31
CA GLN A 151 -4.98 17.80 1.11
C GLN A 151 -4.27 16.46 0.98
N VAL A 152 -4.71 15.69 -0.01
CA VAL A 152 -4.04 14.47 -0.46
C VAL A 152 -2.67 14.91 -0.97
N ILE A 153 -1.66 14.94 -0.11
CA ILE A 153 -0.27 15.15 -0.53
C ILE A 153 0.32 13.76 -0.83
N PHE A 154 -0.17 13.13 -1.89
CA PHE A 154 0.53 12.01 -2.50
C PHE A 154 0.35 12.10 -4.02
N ASN A 155 1.43 12.49 -4.70
CA ASN A 155 1.53 12.42 -6.14
C ASN A 155 1.86 10.96 -6.53
N SER A 156 1.11 10.40 -7.48
CA SER A 156 1.26 9.05 -8.05
C SER A 156 2.64 8.77 -8.68
N GLU A 157 3.46 9.80 -8.87
CA GLU A 157 4.82 9.67 -9.43
C GLU A 157 5.87 9.19 -8.42
N LEU A 158 5.56 9.12 -7.12
CA LEU A 158 6.61 9.13 -6.11
C LEU A 158 7.20 7.76 -5.78
N GLN A 159 6.45 6.67 -5.63
CA GLN A 159 7.01 5.40 -5.14
C GLN A 159 6.14 4.18 -5.46
N SER A 160 6.79 3.03 -5.69
CA SER A 160 6.14 1.72 -5.88
C SER A 160 6.77 0.63 -5.02
N MET A 161 5.98 -0.39 -4.73
CA MET A 161 6.42 -1.59 -4.02
C MET A 161 6.84 -2.65 -5.04
N PHE A 162 8.06 -2.57 -5.56
CA PHE A 162 8.67 -3.71 -6.26
C PHE A 162 9.71 -4.35 -5.36
N PHE A 163 9.39 -5.54 -4.84
CA PHE A 163 10.42 -6.47 -4.41
C PHE A 163 11.05 -7.09 -5.67
N SER A 164 12.38 -7.27 -5.62
CA SER A 164 13.28 -7.70 -6.72
C SER A 164 12.57 -8.28 -7.95
N PRO A 165 12.74 -7.71 -9.16
CA PRO A 165 12.08 -8.16 -10.38
C PRO A 165 12.56 -9.54 -10.89
N PHE A 166 13.48 -10.21 -10.18
CA PHE A 166 14.06 -11.51 -10.50
C PHE A 166 14.69 -11.56 -11.91
N ILE A 167 15.43 -10.50 -12.27
CA ILE A 167 16.13 -10.40 -13.55
C ILE A 167 17.53 -11.01 -13.41
N PRO A 168 17.96 -11.92 -14.30
CA PRO A 168 19.27 -12.55 -14.22
C PRO A 168 20.41 -11.52 -14.23
N GLY A 169 21.34 -11.61 -13.27
CA GLY A 169 22.50 -10.72 -13.18
C GLY A 169 22.38 -9.55 -12.20
N HIS A 170 21.23 -9.39 -11.53
CA HIS A 170 20.99 -8.34 -10.53
C HIS A 170 20.63 -8.93 -9.16
N GLY A 171 21.23 -8.40 -8.08
CA GLY A 171 21.01 -8.84 -6.70
C GLY A 171 19.72 -8.29 -6.09
N THR A 172 19.18 -8.94 -5.06
CA THR A 172 17.95 -8.48 -4.36
C THR A 172 18.17 -7.20 -3.54
N ASP A 173 19.42 -6.92 -3.18
CA ASP A 173 19.89 -5.74 -2.46
C ASP A 173 19.83 -4.45 -3.30
N GLU A 174 19.89 -4.56 -4.63
CA GLU A 174 19.80 -3.41 -5.56
C GLU A 174 18.39 -2.78 -5.62
N TYR A 175 17.38 -3.48 -5.08
CA TYR A 175 15.96 -3.11 -5.16
C TYR A 175 15.35 -2.70 -3.81
N VAL A 176 16.18 -2.44 -2.79
CA VAL A 176 15.71 -1.96 -1.48
C VAL A 176 15.22 -0.51 -1.57
N ASN A 177 13.94 -0.29 -1.27
CA ASN A 177 13.31 1.03 -1.26
C ASN A 177 13.52 1.73 0.11
N TYR A 178 14.61 2.47 0.26
CA TYR A 178 14.93 3.22 1.49
C TYR A 178 13.82 4.18 1.94
N PRO A 179 13.22 5.02 1.07
CA PRO A 179 12.18 5.93 1.53
C PRO A 179 10.91 5.20 2.03
N HIS A 180 10.59 4.00 1.54
CA HIS A 180 9.57 3.15 2.17
C HIS A 180 9.95 2.68 3.58
N THR A 181 11.20 2.28 3.78
CA THR A 181 11.69 1.90 5.11
C THR A 181 11.60 3.08 6.08
N VAL A 182 11.97 4.29 5.64
CA VAL A 182 11.83 5.52 6.44
C VAL A 182 10.36 5.78 6.77
N HIS A 183 9.45 5.72 5.79
CA HIS A 183 8.01 5.86 6.02
C HIS A 183 7.51 4.90 7.10
N ASN A 184 7.87 3.61 7.01
CA ASN A 184 7.44 2.61 7.99
C ASN A 184 7.98 2.87 9.40
N ILE A 185 9.24 3.31 9.53
CA ILE A 185 9.81 3.71 10.84
C ILE A 185 9.06 4.90 11.43
N VAL A 186 8.79 5.93 10.61
CA VAL A 186 8.06 7.13 11.05
C VAL A 186 6.63 6.79 11.48
N VAL A 187 5.89 6.03 10.67
CA VAL A 187 4.51 5.63 10.99
C VAL A 187 4.46 4.77 12.26
N ALA A 188 5.36 3.80 12.41
CA ALA A 188 5.44 2.97 13.61
C ALA A 188 5.73 3.82 14.85
N SER A 189 6.72 4.72 14.77
CA SER A 189 7.10 5.57 15.90
C SER A 189 5.99 6.55 16.29
N CYS A 190 5.40 7.24 15.31
CA CYS A 190 4.32 8.21 15.54
C CYS A 190 3.06 7.54 16.08
N SER A 191 2.67 6.38 15.54
CA SER A 191 1.49 5.65 16.03
C SER A 191 1.68 5.21 17.48
N CYS A 192 2.83 4.63 17.84
CA CYS A 192 3.14 4.26 19.23
C CYS A 192 3.02 5.46 20.17
N LEU A 193 3.61 6.61 19.83
CA LEU A 193 3.54 7.81 20.66
C LEU A 193 2.11 8.33 20.82
N LEU A 194 1.33 8.38 19.73
CA LEU A 194 -0.06 8.84 19.76
C LEU A 194 -0.96 7.92 20.57
N TYR A 195 -0.81 6.60 20.44
CA TYR A 195 -1.58 5.65 21.25
C TYR A 195 -1.20 5.72 22.72
N MET A 196 0.09 5.88 23.04
CA MET A 196 0.52 6.11 24.43
C MET A 196 -0.09 7.40 25.01
N MET A 197 -0.12 8.49 24.25
CA MET A 197 -0.78 9.73 24.67
C MET A 197 -2.29 9.55 24.87
N LEU A 198 -2.96 8.85 23.96
CA LEU A 198 -4.38 8.53 24.09
C LEU A 198 -4.65 7.71 25.36
N CYS A 199 -3.85 6.67 25.64
CA CYS A 199 -3.97 5.88 26.85
C CYS A 199 -3.75 6.73 28.12
N MET A 200 -2.75 7.60 28.14
CA MET A 200 -2.52 8.50 29.28
C MET A 200 -3.70 9.45 29.51
N VAL A 201 -4.22 10.09 28.46
CA VAL A 201 -5.37 11.00 28.56
C VAL A 201 -6.62 10.25 29.04
N LEU A 202 -6.84 9.01 28.58
CA LEU A 202 -7.97 8.18 29.01
C LEU A 202 -7.87 7.71 30.47
N VAL A 203 -6.66 7.59 31.03
CA VAL A 203 -6.46 7.22 32.44
C VAL A 203 -6.58 8.44 33.35
N VAL A 204 -6.16 9.61 32.87
CA VAL A 204 -6.14 10.85 33.65
C VAL A 204 -7.50 11.56 33.68
N LYS A 205 -8.32 11.39 32.64
CA LYS A 205 -9.70 11.91 32.58
C LYS A 205 -10.72 10.91 33.10
#